data_AF-A0A2V7SFW2-F1
#
_entry.id   AF-A0A2V7SFW2-F1
#
_cell.length_a   1.000
_cell.length_b   1.000
_cell.length_c   1.000
_cell.angle_alpha   90.00
_cell.angle_beta   90.00
_cell.angle_gamma   90.00
#
_symmetry.space_group_name_H-M   'P 1'
#
loop_
_entity.id
_entity.type
_entity.pdbx_description
1 polymer ?
#
loop_
_entity_poly.entity_id
_entity_poly.type
_entity_poly.pdbx_seq_one_letter_code
_entity_poly.pdbx_strand_id
1 'polypeptide(L)'
;QRVGVLSGFAAGAWLGAAEAPTKVVTLGVPPVIISFMMVLGVFLARWSLPALVRGTAAVKDDVRHAPHLVIWAALAGCLWAVANTLTIFAIRDIGLAIAFPLWNANSLLGILWGTLLFNELRDAGRARWLAVLGGAAAMFAGATLLTVASSAHAAGGNALRGIAAALTAGALWGTMYIPYRKAYLTGMHPLSFVAFFTIGELGMMTGLALSFSGGPGPLWHALADSRAALFWLLLAGFVWVVGDLFQQYAAKYVGISRGIPLSNTNQLWGLLWGILVFGELGEAGGGRGAVIAGSLLMALGAGAIALASAPGREHRRWQEAAARESERYGVDPAYVAAGMAGEDAAAASGARARRSPLDWLLVGGATALFVGAAAIARVPALALDWGWVAGLTFALLAFVAAGSVALWRATRFG
;
A
#
# COMPACT_ATOMS: atom_id res chain seq x y z
N GLN A 1 14.41 10.22 8.28
CA GLN A 1 13.12 10.27 9.00
C GLN A 1 12.11 11.24 8.38
N ARG A 2 12.41 12.54 8.19
CA ARG A 2 11.47 13.48 7.51
C ARG A 2 10.95 12.97 6.17
N VAL A 3 11.84 12.41 5.34
CA VAL A 3 11.47 11.76 4.06
C VAL A 3 10.51 10.59 4.26
N GLY A 4 10.70 9.78 5.31
CA GLY A 4 9.80 8.66 5.63
C GLY A 4 8.44 9.12 6.15
N VAL A 5 8.37 10.19 6.93
CA VAL A 5 7.09 10.79 7.36
C VAL A 5 6.34 11.36 6.17
N LEU A 6 7.02 12.14 5.31
CA LEU A 6 6.43 12.66 4.07
C LEU A 6 5.94 11.52 3.17
N SER A 7 6.72 10.45 3.05
CA SER A 7 6.33 9.25 2.30
C SER A 7 5.10 8.58 2.94
N GLY A 8 5.00 8.52 4.27
CA GLY A 8 3.81 7.99 4.95
C GLY A 8 2.53 8.76 4.61
N PHE A 9 2.59 10.10 4.61
CA PHE A 9 1.44 10.93 4.21
C PHE A 9 1.13 10.85 2.71
N ALA A 10 2.17 10.84 1.86
CA ALA A 10 1.99 10.65 0.42
C ALA A 10 1.37 9.27 0.10
N ALA A 11 1.79 8.23 0.83
CA ALA A 11 1.18 6.91 0.75
C ALA A 11 -0.31 6.97 1.08
N GLY A 12 -0.67 7.61 2.20
CA GLY A 12 -2.06 7.83 2.56
C GLY A 12 -2.87 8.48 1.43
N ALA A 13 -2.37 9.59 0.89
CA ALA A 13 -3.05 10.32 -0.18
C ALA A 13 -3.32 9.46 -1.41
N TRP A 14 -2.31 8.74 -1.89
CA TRP A 14 -2.41 7.93 -3.11
C TRP A 14 -3.18 6.63 -2.91
N LEU A 15 -3.03 5.97 -1.77
CA LEU A 15 -3.81 4.78 -1.43
C LEU A 15 -5.31 5.11 -1.32
N GLY A 16 -5.66 6.25 -0.72
CA GLY A 16 -7.06 6.70 -0.65
C GLY A 16 -7.61 7.12 -2.01
N ALA A 17 -6.78 7.73 -2.86
CA ALA A 17 -7.18 8.11 -4.22
C ALA A 17 -7.47 6.91 -5.14
N ALA A 18 -6.88 5.74 -4.87
CA ALA A 18 -7.16 4.52 -5.62
C ALA A 18 -8.63 4.06 -5.49
N GLU A 19 -9.39 4.56 -4.50
CA GLU A 19 -10.82 4.31 -4.35
C GLU A 19 -11.66 5.04 -5.40
N ALA A 20 -11.18 6.15 -5.97
CA ALA A 20 -11.97 6.93 -6.93
C ALA A 20 -12.22 6.14 -8.24
N PRO A 21 -11.20 5.58 -8.92
CA PRO A 21 -11.44 4.81 -10.14
C PRO A 21 -12.21 3.49 -9.90
N THR A 22 -12.10 2.89 -8.71
CA THR A 22 -12.88 1.67 -8.38
C THR A 22 -14.35 1.99 -8.21
N LYS A 23 -14.70 3.08 -7.52
CA LYS A 23 -16.11 3.53 -7.36
C LYS A 23 -16.78 3.88 -8.67
N VAL A 24 -16.02 4.30 -9.68
CA VAL A 24 -16.56 4.58 -11.01
C VAL A 24 -17.13 3.31 -11.67
N VAL A 25 -16.67 2.12 -11.29
CA VAL A 25 -16.91 0.85 -12.00
C VAL A 25 -17.80 -0.15 -11.25
N THR A 26 -18.15 0.11 -9.99
CA THR A 26 -18.74 -0.88 -9.07
C THR A 26 -20.15 -1.40 -9.44
N LEU A 27 -20.78 -0.91 -10.50
CA LEU A 27 -22.12 -1.35 -10.91
C LEU A 27 -22.04 -2.63 -11.76
N GLY A 28 -22.23 -3.79 -11.12
CA GLY A 28 -22.54 -5.07 -11.79
C GLY A 28 -21.36 -6.03 -12.02
N VAL A 29 -20.14 -5.68 -11.62
CA VAL A 29 -18.96 -6.56 -11.75
C VAL A 29 -18.72 -7.32 -10.44
N PRO A 30 -18.49 -8.66 -10.47
CA PRO A 30 -18.19 -9.41 -9.25
C PRO A 30 -16.92 -8.90 -8.54
N PRO A 31 -16.90 -8.76 -7.20
CA PRO A 31 -15.77 -8.18 -6.46
C PRO A 31 -14.40 -8.86 -6.68
N VAL A 32 -14.40 -10.17 -6.92
CA VAL A 32 -13.18 -10.93 -7.23
C VAL A 32 -12.62 -10.54 -8.60
N ILE A 33 -13.48 -10.27 -9.58
CA ILE A 33 -13.09 -9.81 -10.92
C ILE A 33 -12.54 -8.38 -10.85
N ILE A 34 -13.19 -7.50 -10.07
CA ILE A 34 -12.70 -6.14 -9.79
C ILE A 34 -11.28 -6.21 -9.21
N SER A 35 -11.09 -7.02 -8.15
CA SER A 35 -9.80 -7.21 -7.52
C SER A 35 -8.76 -7.76 -8.50
N PHE A 36 -9.12 -8.73 -9.34
CA PHE A 36 -8.21 -9.32 -10.31
C PHE A 36 -7.75 -8.30 -11.36
N MET A 37 -8.66 -7.52 -11.94
CA MET A 37 -8.33 -6.46 -12.90
C MET A 37 -7.47 -5.37 -12.25
N MET A 38 -7.74 -5.02 -10.98
CA MET A 38 -6.91 -4.09 -10.23
C MET A 38 -5.48 -4.63 -10.07
N VAL A 39 -5.33 -5.90 -9.67
CA VAL A 39 -4.03 -6.59 -9.53
C VAL A 39 -3.26 -6.66 -10.85
N LEU A 40 -3.92 -6.75 -12.00
CA LEU A 40 -3.24 -6.61 -13.30
C LEU A 40 -2.62 -5.21 -13.46
N GLY A 41 -3.34 -4.16 -13.07
CA GLY A 41 -2.83 -2.78 -13.08
C GLY A 41 -1.63 -2.62 -12.14
N VAL A 42 -1.71 -3.23 -10.96
CA VAL A 42 -0.63 -3.29 -9.99
C VAL A 42 0.62 -3.96 -10.58
N PHE A 43 0.45 -5.10 -11.23
CA PHE A 43 1.54 -5.84 -11.85
C PHE A 43 2.24 -5.02 -12.93
N LEU A 44 1.45 -4.38 -13.82
CA LEU A 44 1.99 -3.50 -14.85
C LEU A 44 2.77 -2.33 -14.23
N ALA A 45 2.24 -1.70 -13.18
CA ALA A 45 2.88 -0.57 -12.52
C ALA A 45 4.18 -0.98 -11.79
N ARG A 46 4.18 -2.11 -11.05
CA ARG A 46 5.34 -2.58 -10.29
C ARG A 46 6.45 -3.18 -11.13
N TRP A 47 6.23 -3.49 -12.40
CA TRP A 47 7.30 -3.83 -13.34
C TRP A 47 7.76 -2.64 -14.18
N SER A 48 6.83 -1.78 -14.61
CA SER A 48 7.18 -0.60 -15.43
C SER A 48 7.85 0.51 -14.63
N LEU A 49 7.40 0.82 -13.39
CA LEU A 49 7.96 1.92 -12.59
C LEU A 49 9.40 1.63 -12.13
N PRO A 50 9.73 0.46 -11.52
CA PRO A 50 11.13 0.13 -11.21
C PRO A 50 12.01 0.08 -12.46
N ALA A 51 11.52 -0.45 -13.58
CA ALA A 51 12.26 -0.46 -14.85
C ALA A 51 12.52 0.96 -15.38
N LEU A 52 11.56 1.88 -15.21
CA LEU A 52 11.70 3.29 -15.59
C LEU A 52 12.60 4.09 -14.64
N VAL A 53 12.56 3.82 -13.34
CA VAL A 53 13.28 4.59 -12.31
C VAL A 53 14.70 4.05 -12.06
N ARG A 54 14.88 2.73 -11.88
CA ARG A 54 16.20 2.10 -11.62
C ARG A 54 16.73 1.21 -12.74
N GLY A 55 15.83 0.56 -13.48
CA GLY A 55 16.18 -0.36 -14.54
C GLY A 55 16.27 -1.78 -14.01
N THR A 56 15.90 -2.75 -14.85
CA THR A 56 15.85 -4.17 -14.49
C THR A 56 17.23 -4.73 -14.13
N ALA A 57 18.32 -4.12 -14.62
CA ALA A 57 19.67 -4.49 -14.23
C ALA A 57 19.95 -4.27 -12.73
N ALA A 58 19.50 -3.15 -12.17
CA ALA A 58 19.64 -2.84 -10.75
C ALA A 58 18.77 -3.79 -9.88
N VAL A 59 17.55 -4.08 -10.34
CA VAL A 59 16.67 -5.08 -9.70
C VAL A 59 17.34 -6.46 -9.68
N LYS A 60 17.98 -6.86 -10.78
CA LYS A 60 18.73 -8.12 -10.88
C LYS A 60 19.93 -8.14 -9.93
N ASP A 61 20.59 -7.01 -9.74
CA ASP A 61 21.73 -6.90 -8.82
C ASP A 61 21.32 -7.05 -7.36
N ASP A 62 20.23 -6.39 -6.94
CA ASP A 62 19.67 -6.56 -5.60
C ASP A 62 19.29 -8.02 -5.30
N VAL A 63 18.77 -8.73 -6.31
CA VAL A 63 18.44 -10.16 -6.20
C VAL A 63 19.69 -11.02 -6.06
N ARG A 64 20.80 -10.67 -6.68
CA ARG A 64 22.06 -11.41 -6.53
C ARG A 64 22.62 -11.29 -5.12
N HIS A 65 22.52 -10.11 -4.51
CA HIS A 65 22.97 -9.87 -3.15
C HIS A 65 22.04 -10.51 -2.10
N ALA A 66 20.73 -10.54 -2.35
CA ALA A 66 19.76 -11.04 -1.39
C ALA A 66 18.65 -11.91 -2.04
N PRO A 67 18.99 -13.09 -2.60
CA PRO A 67 18.06 -13.90 -3.39
C PRO A 67 16.89 -14.45 -2.56
N HIS A 68 17.12 -14.72 -1.28
CA HIS A 68 16.09 -15.21 -0.37
C HIS A 68 14.91 -14.23 -0.22
N LEU A 69 15.13 -12.92 -0.45
CA LEU A 69 14.08 -11.91 -0.37
C LEU A 69 13.05 -12.03 -1.49
N VAL A 70 13.37 -12.67 -2.62
CA VAL A 70 12.40 -12.94 -3.68
C VAL A 70 11.26 -13.83 -3.16
N ILE A 71 11.61 -14.87 -2.38
CA ILE A 71 10.64 -15.77 -1.76
C ILE A 71 9.80 -15.00 -0.73
N TRP A 72 10.45 -14.19 0.11
CA TRP A 72 9.73 -13.35 1.09
C TRP A 72 8.79 -12.35 0.42
N ALA A 73 9.19 -11.75 -0.70
CA ALA A 73 8.36 -10.85 -1.48
C ALA A 73 7.14 -11.57 -2.05
N ALA A 74 7.33 -12.71 -2.71
CA ALA A 74 6.23 -13.50 -3.25
C ALA A 74 5.26 -13.96 -2.15
N LEU A 75 5.77 -14.43 -1.00
CA LEU A 75 4.93 -14.80 0.15
C LEU A 75 4.11 -13.61 0.66
N ALA A 76 4.71 -12.42 0.77
CA ALA A 76 4.00 -11.22 1.17
C ALA A 76 2.88 -10.86 0.18
N GLY A 77 3.12 -11.02 -1.12
CA GLY A 77 2.11 -10.85 -2.17
C GLY A 77 0.95 -11.85 -2.04
N CYS A 78 1.25 -13.12 -1.74
CA CYS A 78 0.21 -14.12 -1.48
C CYS A 78 -0.64 -13.77 -0.26
N LEU A 79 -0.02 -13.37 0.86
CA LEU A 79 -0.73 -12.95 2.07
C LEU A 79 -1.66 -11.77 1.78
N TRP A 80 -1.17 -10.79 1.01
CA TRP A 80 -1.95 -9.63 0.61
C TRP A 80 -3.18 -10.02 -0.23
N ALA A 81 -3.02 -10.88 -1.23
CA ALA A 81 -4.12 -11.28 -2.10
C ALA A 81 -5.23 -12.04 -1.34
N VAL A 82 -4.83 -12.91 -0.40
CA VAL A 82 -5.78 -13.62 0.48
C VAL A 82 -6.49 -12.64 1.41
N ALA A 83 -5.75 -11.72 2.04
CA ALA A 83 -6.34 -10.70 2.90
C ALA A 83 -7.36 -9.84 2.16
N ASN A 84 -7.03 -9.37 0.96
CA ASN A 84 -7.94 -8.58 0.11
C ASN A 84 -9.20 -9.36 -0.31
N THR A 85 -9.10 -10.68 -0.43
CA THR A 85 -10.27 -11.53 -0.72
C THR A 85 -11.14 -11.73 0.53
N LEU A 86 -10.51 -11.86 1.71
CA LEU A 86 -11.23 -11.98 2.98
C LEU A 86 -11.99 -10.70 3.35
N THR A 87 -11.50 -9.52 2.99
CA THR A 87 -12.25 -8.26 3.21
C THR A 87 -13.55 -8.23 2.42
N ILE A 88 -13.59 -8.80 1.21
CA ILE A 88 -14.84 -8.92 0.42
C ILE A 88 -15.87 -9.75 1.21
N PHE A 89 -15.47 -10.89 1.76
CA PHE A 89 -16.37 -11.73 2.56
C PHE A 89 -16.78 -11.08 3.87
N ALA A 90 -15.86 -10.38 4.52
CA ALA A 90 -16.15 -9.65 5.74
C ALA A 90 -17.18 -8.54 5.51
N ILE A 91 -17.01 -7.73 4.46
CA ILE A 91 -17.97 -6.68 4.10
C ILE A 91 -19.34 -7.29 3.78
N ARG A 92 -19.38 -8.39 3.04
CA ARG A 92 -20.62 -9.09 2.70
C ARG A 92 -21.36 -9.59 3.95
N ASP A 93 -20.63 -10.15 4.92
CA ASP A 93 -21.24 -10.88 6.03
C ASP A 93 -21.59 -9.97 7.23
N ILE A 94 -20.77 -8.95 7.54
CA ILE A 94 -20.94 -8.06 8.70
C ILE A 94 -21.03 -6.57 8.35
N GLY A 95 -20.99 -6.22 7.06
CA GLY A 95 -21.00 -4.83 6.61
C GLY A 95 -19.65 -4.13 6.80
N LEU A 96 -19.43 -3.05 6.03
CA LEU A 96 -18.20 -2.27 6.06
C LEU A 96 -17.94 -1.65 7.44
N ALA A 97 -19.00 -1.19 8.12
CA ALA A 97 -18.97 -0.54 9.44
C ALA A 97 -18.20 -1.34 10.50
N ILE A 98 -18.47 -2.65 10.56
CA ILE A 98 -17.90 -3.57 11.55
C ILE A 98 -16.60 -4.17 11.02
N ALA A 99 -16.56 -4.53 9.73
CA ALA A 99 -15.41 -5.22 9.16
C ALA A 99 -14.15 -4.34 9.12
N PHE A 100 -14.32 -3.06 8.81
CA PHE A 100 -13.20 -2.15 8.59
C PHE A 100 -12.32 -1.88 9.82
N PRO A 101 -12.89 -1.58 11.01
CA PRO A 101 -12.11 -1.54 12.24
C PRO A 101 -11.30 -2.81 12.46
N LEU A 102 -11.92 -3.98 12.28
CA LEU A 102 -11.30 -5.26 12.61
C LEU A 102 -10.05 -5.55 11.77
N TRP A 103 -10.08 -5.30 10.45
CA TRP A 103 -8.87 -5.51 9.64
C TRP A 103 -7.84 -4.38 9.76
N ASN A 104 -8.25 -3.17 10.15
CA ASN A 104 -7.32 -2.06 10.42
C ASN A 104 -6.45 -2.28 11.66
N ALA A 105 -6.73 -3.32 12.45
CA ALA A 105 -5.79 -3.83 13.44
C ALA A 105 -4.44 -4.26 12.84
N ASN A 106 -4.31 -4.34 11.50
CA ASN A 106 -3.05 -4.59 10.79
C ASN A 106 -1.89 -3.68 11.27
N SER A 107 -2.17 -2.42 11.62
CA SER A 107 -1.15 -1.46 12.05
C SER A 107 -0.64 -1.77 13.45
N LEU A 108 -1.52 -2.25 14.33
CA LEU A 108 -1.15 -2.69 15.67
C LEU A 108 -0.24 -3.92 15.60
N LEU A 109 -0.55 -4.86 14.70
CA LEU A 109 0.33 -5.99 14.42
C LEU A 109 1.65 -5.57 13.76
N GLY A 110 1.62 -4.57 12.87
CA GLY A 110 2.83 -3.97 12.31
C GLY A 110 3.76 -3.39 13.39
N ILE A 111 3.20 -2.70 14.39
CA ILE A 111 3.95 -2.20 15.55
C ILE A 111 4.49 -3.37 16.38
N LEU A 112 3.66 -4.38 16.66
CA LEU A 112 4.06 -5.58 17.41
C LEU A 112 5.26 -6.26 16.75
N TRP A 113 5.17 -6.57 15.46
CA TRP A 113 6.24 -7.21 14.70
C TRP A 113 7.48 -6.31 14.58
N GLY A 114 7.28 -5.01 14.37
CA GLY A 114 8.34 -3.98 14.40
C GLY A 114 9.18 -4.07 15.68
N THR A 115 8.49 -4.15 16.81
CA THR A 115 9.13 -4.15 18.12
C THR A 115 9.82 -5.49 18.43
N LEU A 116 9.14 -6.60 18.14
CA LEU A 116 9.60 -7.95 18.49
C LEU A 116 10.75 -8.41 17.60
N LEU A 117 10.62 -8.27 16.28
CA LEU A 117 11.55 -8.86 15.30
C LEU A 117 12.66 -7.88 14.88
N PHE A 118 12.34 -6.59 14.77
CA PHE A 118 13.21 -5.59 14.16
C PHE A 118 13.79 -4.58 15.15
N ASN A 119 13.60 -4.81 16.45
CA ASN A 119 14.02 -3.94 17.53
C ASN A 119 13.54 -2.47 17.38
N GLU A 120 12.43 -2.23 16.68
CA GLU A 120 11.84 -0.90 16.65
C GLU A 120 11.30 -0.51 18.04
N LEU A 121 11.29 0.79 18.35
CA LEU A 121 10.92 1.34 19.65
C LEU A 121 11.79 0.89 20.85
N ARG A 122 12.74 -0.04 20.68
CA ARG A 122 13.71 -0.39 21.72
C ARG A 122 14.63 0.80 21.97
N ASP A 123 14.80 1.14 23.25
CA ASP A 123 15.54 2.33 23.71
C ASP A 123 15.01 3.68 23.16
N ALA A 124 13.76 3.72 22.69
CA ALA A 124 13.12 4.95 22.22
C ALA A 124 12.65 5.88 23.35
N GLY A 125 12.48 5.34 24.57
CA GLY A 125 11.94 6.07 25.73
C GLY A 125 10.42 6.09 25.78
N ARG A 126 9.87 6.26 27.00
CA ARG A 126 8.43 6.12 27.28
C ARG A 126 7.55 7.09 26.48
N ALA A 127 7.99 8.33 26.28
CA ALA A 127 7.23 9.33 25.53
C ALA A 127 6.98 8.91 24.07
N ARG A 128 7.98 8.31 23.41
CA ARG A 128 7.84 7.84 22.01
C ARG A 128 6.98 6.59 21.92
N TRP A 129 7.11 5.69 22.89
CA TRP A 129 6.21 4.54 23.03
C TRP A 129 4.76 4.96 23.14
N LEU A 130 4.47 5.92 24.04
CA LEU A 130 3.13 6.47 24.21
C LEU A 130 2.64 7.20 22.96
N ALA A 131 3.50 7.96 22.28
CA ALA A 131 3.12 8.65 21.05
C ALA A 131 2.80 7.67 19.90
N VAL A 132 3.56 6.59 19.75
CA VAL A 132 3.33 5.60 18.68
C VAL A 132 2.12 4.72 18.98
N LEU A 133 2.04 4.12 20.18
CA LEU A 133 0.91 3.27 20.56
C LEU A 133 -0.37 4.08 20.74
N GLY A 134 -0.30 5.20 21.44
CA GLY A 134 -1.43 6.10 21.64
C GLY A 134 -1.89 6.72 20.33
N GLY A 135 -0.96 7.10 19.46
CA GLY A 135 -1.27 7.58 18.11
C GLY A 135 -1.96 6.50 17.27
N ALA A 136 -1.47 5.27 17.27
CA ALA A 136 -2.08 4.17 16.52
C ALA A 136 -3.46 3.80 17.05
N ALA A 137 -3.65 3.81 18.37
CA ALA A 137 -4.95 3.60 19.00
C ALA A 137 -5.94 4.73 18.66
N ALA A 138 -5.49 5.99 18.66
CA ALA A 138 -6.29 7.14 18.24
C ALA A 138 -6.68 7.02 16.75
N MET A 139 -5.75 6.64 15.88
CA MET A 139 -6.04 6.40 14.46
C MET A 139 -7.06 5.28 14.28
N PHE A 140 -6.91 4.17 15.00
CA PHE A 140 -7.87 3.06 14.97
C PHE A 140 -9.27 3.47 15.46
N ALA A 141 -9.34 4.24 16.55
CA ALA A 141 -10.60 4.74 17.08
C ALA A 141 -11.26 5.76 16.12
N GLY A 142 -10.47 6.66 15.53
CA GLY A 142 -10.93 7.63 14.54
C GLY A 142 -11.48 6.95 13.28
N ALA A 143 -10.72 6.00 12.73
CA ALA A 143 -11.12 5.11 11.64
C ALA A 143 -12.45 4.42 11.90
N THR A 144 -12.62 3.89 13.11
CA THR A 144 -13.85 3.21 13.54
C THR A 144 -15.02 4.17 13.56
N LEU A 145 -14.84 5.36 14.14
CA LEU A 145 -15.88 6.38 14.20
C LEU A 145 -16.30 6.86 12.80
N LEU A 146 -15.33 7.08 11.90
CA LEU A 146 -15.60 7.45 10.50
C LEU A 146 -16.46 6.40 9.79
N THR A 147 -16.11 5.13 9.98
CA THR A 147 -16.79 4.02 9.28
C THR A 147 -18.22 3.85 9.78
N VAL A 148 -18.43 3.91 11.11
CA VAL A 148 -19.77 3.85 11.71
C VAL A 148 -20.63 5.02 11.21
N ALA A 149 -20.07 6.24 11.21
CA ALA A 149 -20.77 7.45 10.78
C ALA A 149 -21.16 7.46 9.29
N SER A 150 -20.44 6.71 8.46
CA SER A 150 -20.62 6.68 7.00
C SER A 150 -21.42 5.47 6.50
N SER A 151 -21.94 4.62 7.41
CA SER A 151 -22.54 3.34 7.04
C SER A 151 -24.08 3.36 7.01
N ALA A 152 -24.68 3.01 5.86
CA ALA A 152 -26.07 2.61 5.76
C ALA A 152 -26.17 1.10 6.04
N HIS A 153 -26.88 0.68 7.09
CA HIS A 153 -26.93 -0.74 7.49
C HIS A 153 -27.99 -1.53 6.73
N ALA A 154 -27.58 -2.68 6.18
CA ALA A 154 -28.25 -3.97 6.38
C ALA A 154 -27.24 -5.11 6.15
N ALA A 155 -26.75 -5.73 7.24
CA ALA A 155 -25.96 -6.96 7.18
C ALA A 155 -26.93 -8.15 7.25
N GLY A 156 -26.87 -9.06 6.26
CA GLY A 156 -27.72 -10.25 6.18
C GLY A 156 -26.96 -11.59 6.27
N GLY A 157 -25.66 -11.56 6.57
CA GLY A 157 -24.77 -12.73 6.56
C GLY A 157 -24.45 -13.30 7.94
N ASN A 158 -23.56 -14.30 7.97
CA ASN A 158 -23.14 -14.94 9.21
C ASN A 158 -22.08 -14.09 9.92
N ALA A 159 -22.46 -13.47 11.03
CA ALA A 159 -21.60 -12.53 11.75
C ALA A 159 -20.26 -13.13 12.21
N LEU A 160 -20.25 -14.39 12.65
CA LEU A 160 -19.02 -15.06 13.10
C LEU A 160 -18.03 -15.24 11.95
N ARG A 161 -18.53 -15.63 10.77
CA ARG A 161 -17.69 -15.78 9.57
C ARG A 161 -17.13 -14.43 9.12
N GLY A 162 -17.95 -13.38 9.13
CA GLY A 162 -17.50 -12.04 8.77
C GLY A 162 -16.45 -11.47 9.72
N ILE A 163 -16.64 -11.62 11.04
CA ILE A 163 -15.64 -11.21 12.05
C ILE A 163 -14.34 -11.98 11.88
N ALA A 164 -14.42 -13.30 11.72
CA ALA A 164 -13.24 -14.13 11.49
C ALA A 164 -12.49 -13.69 10.21
N ALA A 165 -13.20 -13.48 9.10
CA ALA A 165 -12.61 -13.01 7.86
C ALA A 165 -11.93 -11.64 8.01
N ALA A 166 -12.55 -10.69 8.70
CA ALA A 166 -11.97 -9.36 8.92
C ALA A 166 -10.70 -9.41 9.79
N LEU A 167 -10.73 -10.15 10.90
CA LEU A 167 -9.58 -10.31 11.78
C LEU A 167 -8.44 -11.06 11.08
N THR A 168 -8.75 -12.11 10.31
CA THR A 168 -7.74 -12.83 9.53
C THR A 168 -7.16 -11.94 8.44
N ALA A 169 -7.96 -11.13 7.73
CA ALA A 169 -7.46 -10.15 6.78
C ALA A 169 -6.49 -9.16 7.45
N GLY A 170 -6.88 -8.61 8.60
CA GLY A 170 -6.00 -7.73 9.40
C GLY A 170 -4.72 -8.42 9.85
N ALA A 171 -4.78 -9.69 10.24
CA ALA A 171 -3.63 -10.48 10.64
C ALA A 171 -2.66 -10.75 9.49
N LEU A 172 -3.18 -11.11 8.31
CA LEU A 172 -2.39 -11.36 7.10
C LEU A 172 -1.72 -10.07 6.62
N TRP A 173 -2.45 -8.95 6.55
CA TRP A 173 -1.88 -7.63 6.23
C TRP A 173 -0.91 -7.11 7.30
N GLY A 174 -1.14 -7.38 8.58
CA GLY A 174 -0.17 -7.04 9.63
C GLY A 174 1.12 -7.84 9.50
N THR A 175 1.00 -9.12 9.13
CA THR A 175 2.12 -10.06 9.02
C THR A 175 2.94 -9.86 7.74
N MET A 176 2.33 -9.45 6.62
CA MET A 176 3.07 -9.18 5.38
C MET A 176 4.11 -8.05 5.53
N TYR A 177 3.97 -7.18 6.54
CA TYR A 177 4.95 -6.14 6.85
C TYR A 177 6.28 -6.68 7.39
N ILE A 178 6.31 -7.94 7.84
CA ILE A 178 7.55 -8.62 8.24
C ILE A 178 8.51 -8.73 7.04
N PRO A 179 8.12 -9.35 5.91
CA PRO A 179 8.89 -9.31 4.66
C PRO A 179 9.35 -7.92 4.23
N TYR A 180 8.48 -6.89 4.36
CA TYR A 180 8.82 -5.51 3.97
C TYR A 180 10.03 -5.02 4.75
N ARG A 181 9.94 -5.10 6.08
CA ARG A 181 11.00 -4.59 6.95
C ARG A 181 12.27 -5.42 6.82
N LYS A 182 12.12 -6.73 6.66
CA LYS A 182 13.24 -7.65 6.42
C LYS A 182 14.03 -7.25 5.17
N ALA A 183 13.36 -6.98 4.05
CA ALA A 183 14.02 -6.56 2.83
C ALA A 183 14.86 -5.29 3.02
N TYR A 184 14.34 -4.31 3.75
CA TYR A 184 15.03 -3.04 3.99
C TYR A 184 16.21 -3.15 4.95
N LEU A 185 16.09 -4.00 5.98
CA LEU A 185 17.20 -4.28 6.88
C LEU A 185 18.29 -5.12 6.20
N THR A 186 17.96 -5.86 5.16
CA THR A 186 18.92 -6.58 4.31
C THR A 186 19.49 -5.71 3.19
N GLY A 187 19.13 -4.42 3.12
CA GLY A 187 19.69 -3.46 2.16
C GLY A 187 18.99 -3.42 0.80
N MET A 188 18.03 -4.30 0.53
CA MET A 188 17.30 -4.31 -0.74
C MET A 188 16.48 -3.04 -0.94
N HIS A 189 16.55 -2.50 -2.15
CA HIS A 189 15.81 -1.29 -2.48
C HIS A 189 14.29 -1.57 -2.58
N PRO A 190 13.43 -0.65 -2.08
CA PRO A 190 11.96 -0.79 -2.14
C PRO A 190 11.39 -1.15 -3.51
N LEU A 191 11.84 -0.46 -4.56
CA LEU A 191 11.41 -0.70 -5.94
C LEU A 191 11.72 -2.13 -6.43
N SER A 192 12.81 -2.74 -5.96
CA SER A 192 13.19 -4.10 -6.35
C SER A 192 12.33 -5.14 -5.63
N PHE A 193 12.11 -4.93 -4.33
CA PHE A 193 11.28 -5.82 -3.52
C PHE A 193 9.83 -5.90 -4.04
N VAL A 194 9.22 -4.75 -4.36
CA VAL A 194 7.82 -4.73 -4.84
C VAL A 194 7.62 -5.40 -6.20
N ALA A 195 8.64 -5.43 -7.07
CA ALA A 195 8.56 -6.11 -8.36
C ALA A 195 8.36 -7.63 -8.20
N PHE A 196 8.96 -8.23 -7.16
CA PHE A 196 8.74 -9.64 -6.84
C PHE A 196 7.50 -9.87 -5.99
N PHE A 197 7.11 -8.90 -5.16
CA PHE A 197 5.85 -8.93 -4.42
C PHE A 197 4.66 -9.17 -5.36
N THR A 198 4.63 -8.45 -6.49
CA THR A 198 3.51 -8.57 -7.42
C THR A 198 3.42 -9.92 -8.12
N ILE A 199 4.48 -10.73 -8.14
CA ILE A 199 4.42 -12.10 -8.69
C ILE A 199 3.56 -12.99 -7.79
N GLY A 200 3.78 -12.92 -6.47
CA GLY A 200 2.99 -13.67 -5.50
C GLY A 200 1.54 -13.18 -5.45
N GLU A 201 1.35 -11.87 -5.51
CA GLU A 201 0.01 -11.26 -5.58
C GLU A 201 -0.76 -11.68 -6.83
N LEU A 202 -0.16 -11.55 -8.02
CA LEU A 202 -0.81 -11.93 -9.27
C LEU A 202 -1.07 -13.43 -9.31
N GLY A 203 -0.10 -14.25 -8.89
CA GLY A 203 -0.25 -15.71 -8.86
C GLY A 203 -1.39 -16.15 -7.94
N MET A 204 -1.41 -15.64 -6.70
CA MET A 204 -2.45 -15.98 -5.73
C MET A 204 -3.82 -15.44 -6.16
N MET A 205 -3.89 -14.19 -6.64
CA MET A 205 -5.13 -13.60 -7.12
C MET A 205 -5.67 -14.33 -8.36
N THR A 206 -4.80 -14.80 -9.25
CA THR A 206 -5.19 -15.65 -10.40
C THR A 206 -5.80 -16.96 -9.91
N GLY A 207 -5.15 -17.63 -8.95
CA GLY A 207 -5.68 -18.86 -8.35
C GLY A 207 -7.05 -18.66 -7.70
N LEU A 208 -7.22 -17.57 -6.95
CA LEU A 208 -8.51 -17.21 -6.34
C LEU A 208 -9.56 -16.87 -7.40
N ALA A 209 -9.22 -16.07 -8.41
CA ALA A 209 -10.14 -15.71 -9.49
C ALA A 209 -10.60 -16.93 -10.29
N LEU A 210 -9.69 -17.85 -10.61
CA LEU A 210 -10.03 -19.12 -11.27
C LEU A 210 -10.93 -19.99 -10.40
N SER A 211 -10.64 -20.10 -9.11
CA SER A 211 -11.42 -20.88 -8.15
C SER A 211 -12.85 -20.34 -8.01
N PHE A 212 -13.01 -19.03 -7.78
CA PHE A 212 -14.32 -18.41 -7.60
C PHE A 212 -15.13 -18.29 -8.88
N SER A 213 -14.49 -18.21 -10.04
CA SER A 213 -15.19 -18.15 -11.33
C SER A 213 -15.60 -19.53 -11.84
N GLY A 214 -15.05 -20.62 -11.28
CA GLY A 214 -15.30 -21.98 -11.76
C GLY A 214 -14.45 -22.38 -12.97
N GLY A 215 -13.28 -21.74 -13.16
CA GLY A 215 -12.30 -22.07 -14.20
C GLY A 215 -11.98 -20.93 -15.17
N PRO A 216 -11.10 -21.20 -16.17
CA PRO A 216 -10.57 -20.17 -17.06
C PRO A 216 -11.60 -19.63 -18.07
N GLY A 217 -12.51 -20.46 -18.57
CA GLY A 217 -13.57 -20.04 -19.50
C GLY A 217 -14.52 -19.01 -18.88
N PRO A 218 -15.16 -19.31 -17.73
CA PRO A 218 -16.02 -18.35 -17.02
C PRO A 218 -15.29 -17.06 -16.61
N LEU A 219 -14.03 -17.17 -16.17
CA LEU A 219 -13.21 -15.99 -15.86
C LEU A 219 -13.00 -15.11 -17.09
N TRP A 220 -12.67 -15.70 -18.24
CA TRP A 220 -12.51 -14.97 -19.49
C TRP A 220 -13.80 -14.26 -19.91
N HIS A 221 -14.95 -14.94 -19.81
CA HIS A 221 -16.26 -14.33 -20.10
C HIS A 221 -16.52 -13.13 -19.18
N ALA A 222 -16.32 -13.27 -17.87
CA ALA A 222 -16.50 -12.18 -16.93
C ALA A 222 -15.60 -10.97 -17.23
N LEU A 223 -14.35 -11.21 -17.66
CA LEU A 223 -13.42 -10.15 -18.07
C LEU A 223 -13.85 -9.48 -19.38
N ALA A 224 -14.31 -10.26 -20.36
CA ALA A 224 -14.78 -9.75 -21.64
C ALA A 224 -16.05 -8.88 -21.47
N ASP A 225 -16.97 -9.31 -20.60
CA ASP A 225 -18.18 -8.55 -20.26
C ASP A 225 -17.83 -7.26 -19.52
N SER A 226 -16.76 -7.27 -18.71
CA SER A 226 -16.29 -6.13 -17.93
C SER A 226 -15.23 -5.27 -18.66
N ARG A 227 -15.02 -5.46 -19.98
CA ARG A 227 -13.95 -4.78 -20.72
C ARG A 227 -14.01 -3.25 -20.67
N ALA A 228 -15.21 -2.67 -20.58
CA ALA A 228 -15.39 -1.21 -20.50
C ALA A 228 -14.88 -0.62 -19.18
N ALA A 229 -14.79 -1.45 -18.14
CA ALA A 229 -14.30 -1.12 -16.81
C ALA A 229 -12.79 -1.35 -16.65
N LEU A 230 -12.17 -2.10 -17.57
CA LEU A 230 -10.77 -2.53 -17.48
C LEU A 230 -9.81 -1.35 -17.26
N PHE A 231 -9.97 -0.27 -18.03
CA PHE A 231 -9.11 0.91 -17.91
C PHE A 231 -9.10 1.50 -16.49
N TRP A 232 -10.29 1.73 -15.93
CA TRP A 232 -10.43 2.35 -14.61
C TRP A 232 -9.88 1.45 -13.50
N LEU A 233 -10.03 0.14 -13.62
CA LEU A 233 -9.51 -0.81 -12.64
C LEU A 233 -7.98 -0.97 -12.76
N LEU A 234 -7.44 -0.99 -13.98
CA LEU A 234 -5.99 -0.91 -14.19
C LEU A 234 -5.43 0.40 -13.61
N LEU A 235 -6.13 1.52 -13.82
CA LEU A 235 -5.76 2.83 -13.27
C LEU A 235 -5.82 2.85 -11.75
N ALA A 236 -6.84 2.25 -11.13
CA ALA A 236 -6.90 2.08 -9.68
C ALA A 236 -5.68 1.33 -9.16
N GLY A 237 -5.31 0.22 -9.80
CA GLY A 237 -4.11 -0.55 -9.47
C GLY A 237 -2.83 0.27 -9.61
N PHE A 238 -2.72 1.08 -10.67
CA PHE A 238 -1.57 1.97 -10.87
C PHE A 238 -1.47 3.05 -9.78
N VAL A 239 -2.56 3.76 -9.49
CA VAL A 239 -2.64 4.78 -8.43
C VAL A 239 -2.31 4.17 -7.07
N TRP A 240 -2.82 2.97 -6.81
CA TRP A 240 -2.51 2.21 -5.60
C TRP A 240 -1.02 1.90 -5.48
N VAL A 241 -0.36 1.49 -6.57
CA VAL A 241 1.09 1.23 -6.56
C VAL A 241 1.91 2.46 -6.22
N VAL A 242 1.53 3.65 -6.70
CA VAL A 242 2.22 4.90 -6.31
C VAL A 242 2.15 5.09 -4.79
N GLY A 243 0.98 4.85 -4.19
CA GLY A 243 0.79 4.89 -2.75
C GLY A 243 1.58 3.82 -1.99
N ASP A 244 1.55 2.58 -2.47
CA ASP A 244 2.31 1.46 -1.91
C ASP A 244 3.83 1.72 -1.97
N LEU A 245 4.35 2.29 -3.06
CA LEU A 245 5.76 2.68 -3.15
C LEU A 245 6.15 3.68 -2.06
N PHE A 246 5.33 4.70 -1.83
CA PHE A 246 5.56 5.63 -0.72
C PHE A 246 5.43 4.96 0.65
N GLN A 247 4.50 4.02 0.81
CA GLN A 247 4.37 3.25 2.06
C GLN A 247 5.63 2.43 2.33
N GLN A 248 6.22 1.86 1.28
CA GLN A 248 7.45 1.10 1.35
C GLN A 248 8.64 1.97 1.71
N TYR A 249 8.74 3.17 1.15
CA TYR A 249 9.74 4.16 1.59
C TYR A 249 9.52 4.65 3.03
N ALA A 250 8.27 4.80 3.47
CA ALA A 250 7.95 5.11 4.86
C ALA A 250 8.45 3.99 5.78
N ALA A 251 8.13 2.74 5.47
CA ALA A 251 8.61 1.57 6.20
C ALA A 251 10.14 1.46 6.21
N LYS A 252 10.83 1.83 5.12
CA LYS A 252 12.31 1.90 5.06
C LYS A 252 12.86 2.96 6.03
N TYR A 253 12.38 4.21 5.95
CA TYR A 253 13.01 5.35 6.62
C TYR A 253 12.53 5.67 8.03
N VAL A 254 11.32 5.25 8.41
CA VAL A 254 10.77 5.46 9.76
C VAL A 254 10.35 4.16 10.46
N GLY A 255 10.54 3.00 9.81
CA GLY A 255 10.18 1.69 10.35
C GLY A 255 8.72 1.35 10.14
N ILE A 256 8.37 0.07 10.30
CA ILE A 256 6.98 -0.38 10.12
C ILE A 256 6.07 0.07 11.28
N SER A 257 6.63 0.31 12.47
CA SER A 257 5.91 0.84 13.64
C SER A 257 5.38 2.26 13.46
N ARG A 258 5.96 3.04 12.56
CA ARG A 258 5.55 4.44 12.29
C ARG A 258 5.05 4.63 10.87
N GLY A 259 5.72 4.03 9.89
CA GLY A 259 5.40 4.20 8.47
C GLY A 259 4.03 3.66 8.11
N ILE A 260 3.68 2.46 8.60
CA ILE A 260 2.39 1.82 8.29
C ILE A 260 1.20 2.56 8.92
N PRO A 261 1.24 2.95 10.21
CA PRO A 261 0.18 3.80 10.75
C PRO A 261 0.03 5.11 9.98
N LEU A 262 1.12 5.78 9.58
CA LEU A 262 1.03 7.01 8.80
C LEU A 262 0.37 6.80 7.42
N SER A 263 0.63 5.68 6.73
CA SER A 263 -0.04 5.36 5.46
C SER A 263 -1.54 5.06 5.65
N ASN A 264 -1.97 4.63 6.83
CA ASN A 264 -3.39 4.47 7.17
C ASN A 264 -4.12 5.82 7.31
N THR A 265 -3.47 6.95 7.06
CA THR A 265 -4.18 8.22 6.78
C THR A 265 -4.95 8.19 5.45
N ASN A 266 -4.79 7.13 4.64
CA ASN A 266 -5.55 6.90 3.41
C ASN A 266 -7.06 7.01 3.58
N GLN A 267 -7.59 6.68 4.75
CA GLN A 267 -9.03 6.76 5.01
C GLN A 267 -9.53 8.20 5.07
N LEU A 268 -8.71 9.17 5.52
CA LEU A 268 -9.06 10.59 5.41
C LEU A 268 -9.21 10.98 3.95
N TRP A 269 -8.31 10.47 3.10
CA TRP A 269 -8.32 10.77 1.68
C TRP A 269 -9.47 10.10 0.94
N GLY A 270 -9.72 8.82 1.18
CA GLY A 270 -10.88 8.10 0.64
C GLY A 270 -12.19 8.78 1.05
N LEU A 271 -12.29 9.23 2.30
CA LEU A 271 -13.41 10.03 2.78
C LEU A 271 -13.53 11.38 2.06
N LEU A 272 -12.44 12.12 1.86
CA LEU A 272 -12.47 13.38 1.10
C LEU A 272 -12.96 13.16 -0.33
N TRP A 273 -12.51 12.10 -1.01
CA TRP A 273 -13.03 11.72 -2.32
C TRP A 273 -14.53 11.38 -2.26
N GLY A 274 -14.96 10.54 -1.29
CA GLY A 274 -16.36 10.20 -1.04
C GLY A 274 -17.27 11.42 -0.87
N ILE A 275 -16.86 12.36 -0.02
CA ILE A 275 -17.64 13.54 0.32
C ILE A 275 -17.65 14.55 -0.82
N LEU A 276 -16.47 14.94 -1.30
CA LEU A 276 -16.30 16.12 -2.14
C LEU A 276 -16.57 15.83 -3.61
N VAL A 277 -16.21 14.63 -4.08
CA VAL A 277 -16.35 14.25 -5.49
C VAL A 277 -17.64 13.49 -5.74
N PHE A 278 -18.02 12.59 -4.82
CA PHE A 278 -19.22 11.75 -4.96
C PHE A 278 -20.44 12.25 -4.16
N GLY A 279 -20.30 13.28 -3.32
CA GLY A 279 -21.42 13.91 -2.63
C GLY A 279 -22.03 13.09 -1.46
N GLU A 280 -21.33 12.08 -0.95
CA GLU A 280 -21.89 11.04 -0.06
C GLU A 280 -22.43 11.55 1.31
N LEU A 281 -22.04 12.75 1.75
CA LEU A 281 -22.54 13.36 3.00
C LEU A 281 -23.79 14.24 2.83
N GLY A 282 -24.23 14.50 1.59
CA GLY A 282 -25.43 15.29 1.31
C GLY A 282 -26.70 14.63 1.86
N GLU A 283 -26.73 13.30 1.90
CA GLU A 283 -27.93 12.51 2.27
C GLU A 283 -27.96 12.09 3.76
N ALA A 284 -26.82 12.06 4.45
CA ALA A 284 -26.73 11.62 5.85
C ALA A 284 -26.87 12.77 6.86
N GLY A 285 -28.11 13.22 7.11
CA GLY A 285 -28.45 14.35 7.98
C GLY A 285 -28.02 14.26 9.46
N GLY A 286 -27.49 13.12 9.93
CA GLY A 286 -27.12 12.90 11.36
C GLY A 286 -25.65 12.58 11.66
N GLY A 287 -24.80 12.36 10.65
CA GLY A 287 -23.44 11.79 10.84
C GLY A 287 -22.26 12.77 10.85
N ARG A 288 -22.48 14.04 10.47
CA ARG A 288 -21.38 15.01 10.22
C ARG A 288 -20.48 15.24 11.43
N GLY A 289 -21.04 15.33 12.63
CA GLY A 289 -20.25 15.51 13.85
C GLY A 289 -19.29 14.34 14.13
N ALA A 290 -19.76 13.10 13.93
CA ALA A 290 -18.95 11.90 14.08
C ALA A 290 -17.86 11.80 13.00
N VAL A 291 -18.17 12.20 11.75
CA VAL A 291 -17.18 12.27 10.67
C VAL A 291 -16.07 13.28 10.98
N ILE A 292 -16.42 14.48 11.46
CA ILE A 292 -15.44 15.50 11.86
C ILE A 292 -14.61 15.01 13.05
N ALA A 293 -15.25 14.47 14.10
CA ALA A 293 -14.57 13.96 15.27
C ALA A 293 -13.62 12.80 14.93
N GLY A 294 -14.06 11.85 14.10
CA GLY A 294 -13.24 10.72 13.64
C GLY A 294 -12.04 11.18 12.82
N SER A 295 -12.25 12.15 11.92
CA SER A 295 -11.18 12.75 11.10
C SER A 295 -10.14 13.46 11.96
N LEU A 296 -10.58 14.27 12.92
CA LEU A 296 -9.69 14.99 13.85
C LEU A 296 -8.91 14.02 14.73
N LEU A 297 -9.58 13.00 15.28
CA LEU A 297 -8.93 12.00 16.12
C LEU A 297 -7.84 11.23 15.34
N MET A 298 -8.13 10.87 14.08
CA MET A 298 -7.17 10.21 13.23
C MET A 298 -6.00 11.13 12.84
N ALA A 299 -6.27 12.40 12.54
CA ALA A 299 -5.23 13.39 12.26
C ALA A 299 -4.32 13.65 13.48
N LEU A 300 -4.89 13.73 14.69
CA LEU A 300 -4.13 13.84 15.93
C LEU A 300 -3.26 12.62 16.18
N GLY A 301 -3.80 11.41 15.95
CA GLY A 301 -3.04 10.17 16.05
C GLY A 301 -1.87 10.11 15.08
N ALA A 302 -2.11 10.45 13.81
CA ALA A 302 -1.05 10.55 12.80
C ALA A 302 0.00 11.60 13.15
N GLY A 303 -0.42 12.76 13.67
CA GLY A 303 0.47 13.81 14.16
C GLY A 303 1.37 13.34 15.30
N ALA A 304 0.83 12.62 16.28
CA ALA A 304 1.60 12.05 17.38
C ALA A 304 2.68 11.08 16.87
N ILE A 305 2.35 10.22 15.91
CA ILE A 305 3.31 9.28 15.30
C ILE A 305 4.37 10.01 14.47
N ALA A 306 3.96 11.00 13.66
CA ALA A 306 4.86 11.78 12.82
C ALA A 306 5.91 12.56 13.63
N LEU A 307 5.52 13.06 14.80
CA LEU A 307 6.41 13.77 15.72
C LEU A 307 7.30 12.84 16.56
N ALA A 308 6.96 11.55 16.67
CA ALA A 308 7.68 10.55 17.45
C ALA A 308 8.96 10.03 16.76
N SER A 309 9.84 10.93 16.32
CA SER A 309 11.10 10.61 15.64
C SER A 309 11.98 9.64 16.44
N ALA A 310 12.52 8.61 15.79
CA ALA A 310 13.37 7.60 16.43
C ALA A 310 14.72 8.23 16.83
N PRO A 311 15.15 8.13 18.11
CA PRO A 311 16.41 8.69 18.57
C PRO A 311 17.59 7.85 18.07
N GLY A 312 18.81 8.40 18.14
CA GLY A 312 20.03 7.68 17.71
C GLY A 312 20.24 6.32 18.40
N ARG A 313 19.77 6.16 19.65
CA ARG A 313 19.79 4.88 20.38
C ARG A 313 18.91 3.82 19.73
N GLU A 314 17.71 4.20 19.28
CA GLU A 314 16.82 3.30 18.53
C GLU A 314 17.42 2.97 17.15
N HIS A 315 18.07 3.94 16.50
CA HIS A 315 18.72 3.69 15.20
C HIS A 315 19.86 2.65 15.31
N ARG A 316 20.63 2.66 16.42
CA ARG A 316 21.61 1.61 16.71
C ARG A 316 20.96 0.23 16.82
N ARG A 317 19.77 0.14 17.45
CA ARG A 317 19.02 -1.12 17.52
C ARG A 317 18.55 -1.63 16.16
N TRP A 318 18.27 -0.72 15.22
CA TRP A 318 17.97 -1.10 13.83
C TRP A 318 19.22 -1.62 13.13
N GLN A 319 20.39 -1.01 13.35
CA GLN A 319 21.66 -1.49 12.81
C GLN A 319 22.01 -2.89 13.37
N GLU A 320 21.78 -3.13 14.66
CA GLU A 320 21.92 -4.46 15.25
C GLU A 320 20.96 -5.48 14.60
N ALA A 321 19.72 -5.08 14.30
CA ALA A 321 18.78 -5.95 13.60
C ALA A 321 19.20 -6.24 12.15
N ALA A 322 19.71 -5.24 11.44
CA ALA A 322 20.28 -5.40 10.10
C ALA A 322 21.50 -6.33 10.11
N ALA A 323 22.42 -6.18 11.08
CA ALA A 323 23.59 -7.04 11.22
C ALA A 323 23.19 -8.51 11.46
N ARG A 324 22.19 -8.76 12.32
CA ARG A 324 21.65 -10.12 12.53
C ARG A 324 21.08 -10.72 11.25
N GLU A 325 20.36 -9.94 10.45
CA GLU A 325 19.81 -10.41 9.18
C GLU A 325 20.91 -10.65 8.14
N SER A 326 21.93 -9.78 8.10
CA SER A 326 23.12 -9.95 7.26
C SER A 326 23.82 -11.27 7.55
N GLU A 327 24.08 -11.55 8.83
CA GLU A 327 24.73 -12.79 9.29
C GLU A 327 23.87 -14.02 8.97
N ARG A 328 22.57 -13.96 9.27
CA ARG A 328 21.64 -15.08 9.08
C ARG A 328 21.54 -15.56 7.63
N TYR A 329 21.65 -14.63 6.67
CA TYR A 329 21.49 -14.93 5.25
C TYR A 329 22.79 -14.81 4.45
N GLY A 330 23.94 -14.57 5.11
CA GLY A 330 25.24 -14.42 4.46
C GLY A 330 25.30 -13.26 3.46
N VAL A 331 24.55 -12.18 3.71
CA VAL A 331 24.55 -10.98 2.85
C VAL A 331 25.72 -10.10 3.23
N ASP A 332 26.38 -9.50 2.22
CA ASP A 332 27.52 -8.60 2.42
C ASP A 332 27.14 -7.41 3.33
N PRO A 333 27.82 -7.23 4.48
CA PRO A 333 27.59 -6.08 5.35
C PRO A 333 27.75 -4.72 4.67
N ALA A 334 28.60 -4.60 3.64
CA ALA A 334 28.77 -3.36 2.89
C ALA A 334 27.52 -3.01 2.07
N TYR A 335 26.91 -4.00 1.41
CA TYR A 335 25.64 -3.86 0.72
C TYR A 335 24.51 -3.47 1.69
N VAL A 336 24.44 -4.14 2.85
CA VAL A 336 23.44 -3.82 3.89
C VAL A 336 23.62 -2.39 4.41
N ALA A 337 24.85 -1.97 4.69
CA ALA A 337 25.16 -0.62 5.16
C ALA A 337 24.79 0.46 4.13
N ALA A 338 25.14 0.26 2.86
CA ALA A 338 24.76 1.16 1.77
C ALA A 338 23.24 1.28 1.64
N GLY A 339 22.54 0.15 1.58
CA GLY A 339 21.08 0.11 1.46
C GLY A 339 20.35 0.78 2.63
N MET A 340 20.90 0.65 3.85
CA MET A 340 20.40 1.31 5.07
C MET A 340 20.66 2.82 5.08
N ALA A 341 21.80 3.27 4.54
CA ALA A 341 22.08 4.70 4.32
C ALA A 341 21.18 5.30 3.23
N GLY A 342 20.55 4.46 2.39
CA GLY A 342 19.82 4.89 1.21
C GLY A 342 20.74 5.19 0.03
N GLU A 343 21.98 4.74 0.12
CA GLU A 343 22.98 4.74 -0.94
C GLU A 343 22.85 3.47 -1.75
N ASP A 344 23.32 3.55 -2.99
CA ASP A 344 23.19 2.46 -3.93
C ASP A 344 24.58 1.94 -4.29
N ALA A 345 24.86 0.68 -3.96
CA ALA A 345 26.19 0.09 -4.12
C ALA A 345 26.66 0.13 -5.60
N ALA A 346 25.72 0.05 -6.54
CA ALA A 346 25.95 0.20 -7.97
C ALA A 346 26.27 1.66 -8.39
N ALA A 347 25.74 2.66 -7.70
CA ALA A 347 26.07 4.06 -7.96
C ALA A 347 27.49 4.42 -7.48
N ALA A 348 27.97 3.78 -6.41
CA ALA A 348 29.33 3.95 -5.90
C ALA A 348 30.42 3.46 -6.87
N SER A 349 30.09 2.53 -7.78
CA SER A 349 30.99 2.06 -8.84
C SER A 349 30.94 2.89 -10.13
N GLY A 350 30.19 4.01 -10.15
CA GLY A 350 30.17 4.97 -11.27
C GLY A 350 29.43 4.51 -12.53
N ALA A 351 28.90 3.29 -12.55
CA ALA A 351 28.13 2.74 -13.67
C ALA A 351 26.65 3.10 -13.52
N ARG A 352 26.25 4.30 -13.94
CA ARG A 352 24.82 4.62 -14.08
C ARG A 352 24.23 3.68 -15.14
N ALA A 353 23.49 2.66 -14.72
CA ALA A 353 22.95 1.66 -15.63
C ALA A 353 22.10 2.33 -16.72
N ARG A 354 22.58 2.30 -17.98
CA ARG A 354 21.78 2.70 -19.13
C ARG A 354 20.55 1.79 -19.17
N ARG A 355 19.39 2.37 -19.50
CA ARG A 355 18.16 1.60 -19.68
C ARG A 355 18.37 0.58 -20.78
N SER A 356 18.10 -0.68 -20.44
CA SER A 356 18.14 -1.80 -21.36
C SER A 356 16.94 -1.77 -22.31
N PRO A 357 17.00 -2.47 -23.45
CA PRO A 357 15.82 -2.67 -24.31
C PRO A 357 14.65 -3.30 -23.55
N LEU A 358 14.91 -4.18 -22.58
CA LEU A 358 13.89 -4.79 -21.73
C LEU A 358 13.14 -3.73 -20.90
N ASP A 359 13.84 -2.71 -20.39
CA ASP A 359 13.21 -1.64 -19.61
C ASP A 359 12.20 -0.87 -20.47
N TRP A 360 12.58 -0.54 -21.71
CA TRP A 360 11.70 0.13 -22.66
C TRP A 360 10.56 -0.76 -23.14
N LEU A 361 10.77 -2.07 -23.28
CA LEU A 361 9.70 -3.02 -23.59
C LEU A 361 8.67 -3.11 -22.46
N LEU A 362 9.10 -3.13 -21.19
CA LEU A 362 8.19 -3.15 -20.05
C LEU A 362 7.37 -1.86 -19.95
N VAL A 363 8.02 -0.71 -20.08
CA VAL A 363 7.36 0.60 -20.04
C VAL A 363 6.43 0.79 -21.24
N GLY A 364 6.91 0.49 -22.45
CA GLY A 364 6.15 0.59 -23.69
C GLY A 364 4.96 -0.37 -23.72
N GLY A 365 5.16 -1.61 -23.26
CA GLY A 365 4.10 -2.62 -23.16
C GLY A 365 3.01 -2.23 -22.16
N ALA A 366 3.38 -1.78 -20.96
CA ALA A 366 2.43 -1.25 -19.99
C ALA A 366 1.65 -0.04 -20.57
N THR A 367 2.36 0.90 -21.20
CA THR A 367 1.74 2.09 -21.82
C THR A 367 0.75 1.69 -22.92
N ALA A 368 1.13 0.76 -23.81
CA ALA A 368 0.27 0.28 -24.88
C ALA A 368 -1.00 -0.40 -24.34
N LEU A 369 -0.90 -1.17 -23.25
CA LEU A 369 -2.05 -1.78 -22.58
C LEU A 369 -2.99 -0.73 -21.99
N PHE A 370 -2.45 0.29 -21.32
CA PHE A 370 -3.26 1.40 -20.80
C PHE A 370 -3.96 2.17 -21.92
N VAL A 371 -3.26 2.49 -23.01
CA VAL A 371 -3.85 3.18 -24.18
C VAL A 371 -4.93 2.32 -24.84
N GLY A 372 -4.69 1.02 -25.01
CA GLY A 372 -5.67 0.08 -25.57
C GLY A 372 -6.91 -0.05 -24.69
N ALA A 373 -6.74 -0.16 -23.37
CA ALA A 373 -7.85 -0.18 -22.42
C ALA A 373 -8.62 1.15 -22.42
N ALA A 374 -7.93 2.29 -22.48
CA ALA A 374 -8.54 3.62 -22.53
C ALA A 374 -9.42 3.80 -23.79
N ALA A 375 -8.98 3.27 -24.93
CA ALA A 375 -9.73 3.38 -26.19
C ALA A 375 -11.09 2.66 -26.17
N ILE A 376 -11.25 1.65 -25.30
CA ILE A 376 -12.50 0.90 -25.13
C ILE A 376 -13.24 1.27 -23.83
N ALA A 377 -12.64 2.14 -23.01
CA ALA A 377 -13.20 2.55 -21.73
C ALA A 377 -14.49 3.34 -21.94
N ARG A 378 -15.45 3.12 -21.06
CA ARG A 378 -16.63 4.00 -20.95
C ARG A 378 -16.57 4.68 -19.60
N VAL A 379 -16.84 5.98 -19.56
CA VAL A 379 -17.08 6.71 -18.31
C VAL A 379 -18.54 6.46 -17.95
N PRO A 380 -18.84 5.79 -16.83
CA PRO A 380 -20.20 5.71 -16.33
C PRO A 380 -20.70 7.12 -16.01
N ALA A 381 -21.95 7.41 -16.33
CA ALA A 381 -22.57 8.71 -16.08
C ALA A 381 -22.75 8.92 -14.57
N LEU A 382 -21.69 9.38 -13.91
CA LEU A 382 -21.68 9.78 -12.50
C LEU A 382 -21.69 11.30 -12.44
N ALA A 383 -22.52 11.85 -11.55
CA ALA A 383 -22.46 13.26 -11.19
C ALA A 383 -21.19 13.48 -10.36
N LEU A 384 -20.11 13.91 -11.01
CA LEU A 384 -18.85 14.23 -10.38
C LEU A 384 -18.72 15.75 -10.23
N ASP A 385 -18.28 16.21 -9.06
CA ASP A 385 -17.83 17.58 -8.91
C ASP A 385 -16.40 17.72 -9.48
N TRP A 386 -16.33 18.21 -10.72
CA TRP A 386 -15.07 18.38 -11.44
C TRP A 386 -14.11 19.38 -10.80
N GLY A 387 -14.62 20.34 -10.01
CA GLY A 387 -13.80 21.29 -9.25
C GLY A 387 -13.02 20.56 -8.15
N TRP A 388 -13.70 19.70 -7.40
CA TRP A 388 -13.05 18.87 -6.38
C TRP A 388 -12.17 17.78 -6.97
N VAL A 389 -12.55 17.17 -8.10
CA VAL A 389 -11.67 16.24 -8.83
C VAL A 389 -10.34 16.94 -9.16
N ALA A 390 -10.39 18.11 -9.79
CA ALA A 390 -9.19 18.87 -10.15
C ALA A 390 -8.36 19.24 -8.91
N GLY A 391 -9.01 19.71 -7.84
CA GLY A 391 -8.33 20.08 -6.58
C GLY A 391 -7.62 18.91 -5.90
N LEU A 392 -8.30 17.76 -5.77
CA LEU A 392 -7.72 16.57 -5.15
C LEU A 392 -6.63 15.96 -6.05
N THR A 393 -6.83 15.92 -7.37
CA THR A 393 -5.77 15.49 -8.30
C THR A 393 -4.54 16.39 -8.22
N PHE A 394 -4.71 17.71 -8.14
CA PHE A 394 -3.60 18.64 -7.94
C PHE A 394 -2.85 18.35 -6.63
N ALA A 395 -3.57 18.11 -5.53
CA ALA A 395 -2.97 17.73 -4.26
C ALA A 395 -2.15 16.43 -4.37
N LEU A 396 -2.66 15.40 -5.06
CA LEU A 396 -1.94 14.15 -5.30
C LEU A 396 -0.66 14.35 -6.10
N LEU A 397 -0.72 15.14 -7.17
CA LEU A 397 0.45 15.50 -7.98
C LEU A 397 1.48 16.27 -7.16
N ALA A 398 1.05 17.18 -6.28
CA ALA A 398 1.94 17.88 -5.36
C ALA A 398 2.63 16.92 -4.37
N PHE A 399 1.90 15.93 -3.83
CA PHE A 399 2.48 14.90 -2.96
C PHE A 399 3.51 14.03 -3.70
N VAL A 400 3.22 13.60 -4.92
CA VAL A 400 4.19 12.87 -5.74
C VAL A 400 5.41 13.73 -6.04
N ALA A 401 5.22 14.96 -6.49
CA ALA A 401 6.34 15.84 -6.83
C ALA A 401 7.23 16.11 -5.60
N ALA A 402 6.63 16.49 -4.47
CA ALA A 402 7.36 16.74 -3.23
C ALA A 402 8.05 15.47 -2.69
N GLY A 403 7.33 14.34 -2.69
CA GLY A 403 7.85 13.04 -2.26
C GLY A 403 9.00 12.56 -3.14
N SER A 404 8.85 12.61 -4.47
CA SER A 404 9.88 12.22 -5.43
C SER A 404 11.11 13.13 -5.36
N VAL A 405 10.94 14.45 -5.19
CA VAL A 405 12.07 15.38 -5.01
C VAL A 405 12.80 15.10 -3.69
N ALA A 406 12.06 14.85 -2.61
CA ALA A 406 12.65 14.53 -1.31
C ALA A 406 13.40 13.19 -1.34
N LEU A 407 12.82 12.17 -1.97
CA LEU A 407 13.46 10.87 -2.19
C LEU A 407 14.70 11.02 -3.06
N TRP A 408 14.62 11.72 -4.18
CA TRP A 408 15.77 11.96 -5.06
C TRP A 408 16.90 12.71 -4.36
N ARG A 409 16.60 13.69 -3.51
CA ARG A 409 17.63 14.39 -2.72
C ARG A 409 18.29 13.48 -1.69
N ALA A 410 17.57 12.48 -1.18
CA ALA A 410 18.05 11.55 -0.16
C ALA A 410 18.77 10.33 -0.74
N THR A 411 18.35 9.83 -1.90
CA THR A 411 18.84 8.55 -2.47
C THR A 411 19.41 8.67 -3.88
N ARG A 412 19.19 9.80 -4.55
CA ARG A 412 19.41 9.98 -6.00
C ARG A 412 18.65 8.99 -6.90
N PHE A 413 17.71 8.21 -6.34
CA PHE A 413 17.17 7.00 -6.96
C PHE A 413 18.26 6.09 -7.55
N GLY A 414 19.44 6.08 -6.89
CA GLY A 414 20.39 5.00 -7.08
C GLY A 414 19.62 3.70 -6.91
#